data_AF-A0A8T3LQJ3-F1
#
_entry.id   AF-A0A8T3LQJ3-F1
#
_cell.length_a   1.000
_cell.length_b   1.000
_cell.length_c   1.000
_cell.angle_alpha   90.00
_cell.angle_beta   90.00
_cell.angle_gamma   90.00
#
_symmetry.space_group_name_H-M   'P 1'
#
loop_
_entity.id
_entity.type
_entity.pdbx_description
1 polymer ?
#
loop_
_entity_poly.entity_id
_entity_poly.type
_entity_poly.pdbx_seq_one_letter_code
_entity_poly.pdbx_strand_id
1 'polypeptide(L)'
;LASPIFGLFEVNVLHNVVHLLIGAILLYGSTTTAAAIITTRSVGAVLLLLGVLGFIISDGLGLVPLGGNDIWLHLVTGAILLAVGFMGETAEARTTA
;
A
#
# COMPACT_ATOMS: atom_id res chain seq x y z
N LEU A 1 -2.42 18.33 13.51
CA LEU A 1 -1.41 18.80 12.54
C LEU A 1 -1.57 18.05 11.21
N ALA A 2 -2.80 17.89 10.72
CA ALA A 2 -3.05 17.32 9.40
C ALA A 2 -3.30 18.49 8.45
N SER A 3 -2.62 18.48 7.31
CA SER A 3 -2.74 19.50 6.26
C SER A 3 -3.20 18.79 5.00
N PRO A 4 -4.46 18.99 4.57
CA PRO A 4 -4.98 18.29 3.41
C PRO A 4 -4.18 18.61 2.15
N ILE A 5 -3.66 17.58 1.47
CA ILE A 5 -3.10 17.75 0.12
C ILE A 5 -4.25 17.81 -0.88
N PHE A 6 -4.23 18.84 -1.74
CA PHE A 6 -5.30 19.17 -2.69
C PHE A 6 -6.70 19.38 -2.07
N GLY A 7 -6.80 19.52 -0.75
CA GLY A 7 -8.09 19.53 -0.05
C GLY A 7 -8.80 18.17 0.00
N LEU A 8 -8.12 17.09 -0.40
CA LEU A 8 -8.73 15.76 -0.60
C LEU A 8 -8.14 14.67 0.29
N PHE A 9 -6.85 14.73 0.62
CA PHE A 9 -6.15 13.68 1.37
C PHE A 9 -5.60 14.23 2.67
N GLU A 10 -5.98 13.64 3.80
CA GLU A 10 -5.49 14.08 5.09
C GLU A 10 -4.10 13.49 5.33
N VAL A 11 -3.08 14.33 5.27
CA VAL A 11 -1.70 13.91 5.48
C VAL A 11 -1.04 14.73 6.58
N ASN A 12 -0.08 14.10 7.24
CA ASN A 12 0.83 14.75 8.17
C ASN A 12 2.26 14.23 7.93
N VAL A 13 3.22 14.73 8.69
CA VAL A 13 4.64 14.36 8.52
C VAL A 13 4.85 12.85 8.69
N LEU A 14 4.23 12.24 9.70
CA LEU A 14 4.38 10.81 9.96
C LEU A 14 3.77 9.96 8.83
N HIS A 15 2.60 10.35 8.32
CA HIS A 15 1.95 9.68 7.19
C HIS A 15 2.84 9.72 5.94
N ASN A 16 3.51 10.85 5.67
CA ASN A 16 4.44 10.98 4.55
C ASN A 16 5.69 10.09 4.73
N VAL A 17 6.22 10.00 5.95
CA VAL A 17 7.35 9.09 6.25
C VAL A 17 6.95 7.64 6.01
N VAL A 18 5.77 7.22 6.45
CA VAL A 18 5.24 5.87 6.19
C VAL A 18 5.17 5.59 4.68
N HIS A 19 4.68 6.54 3.89
CA HIS A 19 4.65 6.40 2.43
C HIS A 19 6.05 6.27 1.81
N LEU A 20 7.01 7.07 2.26
CA LEU A 20 8.40 6.98 1.79
C LEU A 20 9.01 5.60 2.12
N LEU A 21 8.73 5.06 3.30
CA LEU A 21 9.17 3.71 3.69
C LEU A 21 8.53 2.64 2.82
N ILE A 22 7.22 2.71 2.56
CA ILE A 22 6.52 1.79 1.64
C ILE A 22 7.15 1.87 0.24
N GLY A 23 7.39 3.08 -0.26
CA GLY A 23 8.04 3.30 -1.56
C GLY A 23 9.44 2.71 -1.61
N ALA A 24 10.25 2.88 -0.55
CA ALA A 24 11.58 2.29 -0.46
C ALA A 24 11.55 0.75 -0.42
N ILE A 25 10.59 0.15 0.30
CA ILE A 25 10.38 -1.30 0.35
C ILE A 25 10.04 -1.86 -1.04
N LEU A 26 9.11 -1.21 -1.75
CA LEU A 26 8.73 -1.61 -3.11
C LEU A 26 9.90 -1.46 -4.09
N LEU A 27 10.65 -0.35 -4.00
CA LEU A 27 11.81 -0.11 -4.84
C LEU A 27 12.94 -1.12 -4.60
N TYR A 28 13.20 -1.48 -3.34
CA TYR A 28 14.16 -2.53 -3.02
C TYR A 28 13.66 -3.90 -3.49
N GLY A 29 12.36 -4.17 -3.32
CA GLY A 29 11.69 -5.39 -3.78
C GLY A 29 11.79 -5.61 -5.28
N SER A 30 11.83 -4.55 -6.09
CA SER A 30 11.92 -4.67 -7.55
C SER A 30 13.29 -5.13 -8.09
N THR A 31 14.25 -5.45 -7.21
CA THR A 31 15.60 -5.90 -7.61
C THR A 31 15.64 -7.32 -8.19
N THR A 32 14.66 -8.17 -7.87
CA THR A 32 14.51 -9.51 -8.43
C THR A 32 13.03 -9.87 -8.58
N THR A 33 12.69 -10.79 -9.50
CA THR A 33 11.30 -11.24 -9.70
C THR A 33 10.69 -11.82 -8.43
N ALA A 34 11.41 -12.71 -7.74
CA ALA A 34 10.94 -13.33 -6.51
C ALA A 34 10.69 -12.29 -5.39
N ALA A 35 11.62 -11.35 -5.20
CA ALA A 35 11.44 -10.28 -4.21
C ALA A 35 10.28 -9.35 -4.60
N ALA A 36 10.11 -9.05 -5.90
CA ALA A 36 9.03 -8.19 -6.39
C ALA A 36 7.66 -8.81 -6.12
N ILE A 37 7.50 -10.13 -6.33
CA ILE A 37 6.28 -10.86 -6.02
C ILE A 37 5.97 -10.78 -4.51
N ILE A 38 6.94 -11.11 -3.66
CA ILE A 38 6.75 -11.13 -2.19
C ILE A 38 6.42 -9.74 -1.64
N THR A 39 7.16 -8.72 -2.05
CA THR A 39 6.99 -7.35 -1.56
C THR A 39 5.69 -6.74 -2.05
N THR A 40 5.34 -6.92 -3.33
CA THR A 40 4.07 -6.45 -3.90
C THR A 40 2.87 -7.07 -3.17
N ARG A 41 2.91 -8.38 -2.89
CA ARG A 41 1.85 -9.05 -2.11
C ARG A 41 1.76 -8.53 -0.68
N SER A 42 2.90 -8.45 0.01
CA SER A 42 2.97 -8.01 1.40
C SER A 42 2.44 -6.58 1.55
N VAL A 43 2.92 -5.66 0.72
CA VAL A 43 2.48 -4.26 0.74
C VAL A 43 1.01 -4.16 0.32
N GLY A 44 0.58 -4.89 -0.71
CA GLY A 44 -0.82 -4.91 -1.13
C GLY A 44 -1.78 -5.37 -0.02
N ALA A 45 -1.41 -6.43 0.71
CA ALA A 45 -2.17 -6.91 1.85
C ALA A 45 -2.23 -5.88 2.99
N VAL A 46 -1.11 -5.24 3.33
CA VAL A 46 -1.06 -4.18 4.35
C VAL A 46 -1.93 -3.00 3.95
N LEU A 47 -1.90 -2.55 2.70
CA LEU A 47 -2.75 -1.44 2.22
C LEU A 47 -4.24 -1.81 2.30
N LEU A 48 -4.63 -3.04 1.93
CA LEU A 48 -6.02 -3.46 2.12
C LEU A 48 -6.43 -3.46 3.59
N LEU A 49 -5.57 -3.95 4.48
CA LEU A 49 -5.83 -3.93 5.92
C LEU A 49 -5.98 -2.50 6.44
N LEU A 50 -5.12 -1.56 6.03
CA LEU A 50 -5.22 -0.15 6.41
C LEU A 50 -6.48 0.51 5.87
N GLY A 51 -6.86 0.23 4.62
CA GLY A 51 -8.10 0.73 4.03
C GLY A 51 -9.34 0.23 4.78
N VAL A 52 -9.39 -1.06 5.13
CA VAL A 52 -10.47 -1.62 5.96
C VAL A 52 -10.47 -1.01 7.35
N LEU A 53 -9.29 -0.84 7.97
CA LEU A 53 -9.16 -0.26 9.29
C LEU A 53 -9.61 1.21 9.33
N GLY A 54 -9.41 1.97 8.24
CA GLY A 54 -9.84 3.36 8.12
C GLY A 54 -11.35 3.58 8.28
N PHE A 55 -12.19 2.57 8.04
CA PHE A 55 -13.62 2.63 8.35
C PHE A 55 -13.93 2.59 9.86
N ILE A 56 -13.02 2.05 10.67
CA ILE A 56 -13.20 1.83 12.11
C ILE A 56 -12.37 2.84 12.92
N ILE A 57 -11.14 3.11 12.49
CA ILE A 57 -10.14 3.96 13.15
C ILE A 57 -9.67 5.03 12.15
N SER A 58 -10.58 5.93 11.78
CA SER A 58 -10.34 6.93 10.73
C SER A 58 -9.24 7.94 11.05
N ASP A 59 -8.99 8.22 12.33
CA ASP A 59 -7.93 9.13 12.79
C ASP A 59 -6.57 8.44 12.95
N GLY A 60 -6.51 7.10 12.75
CA GLY A 60 -5.34 6.26 12.98
C GLY A 60 -4.64 6.55 14.30
N LEU A 61 -5.43 6.56 15.39
CA LEU A 61 -4.96 6.83 16.75
C LEU A 61 -4.37 8.25 16.93
N GLY A 62 -4.75 9.19 16.07
CA GLY A 62 -4.23 10.56 16.03
C GLY A 62 -2.84 10.70 15.41
N LEU A 63 -2.25 9.59 14.92
CA LEU A 63 -0.88 9.55 14.40
C LEU A 63 -0.84 9.58 12.87
N VAL A 64 -1.65 8.75 12.21
CA VAL A 64 -1.66 8.59 10.76
C VAL A 64 -3.11 8.64 10.29
N PRO A 65 -3.57 9.69 9.61
CA PRO A 65 -4.95 9.74 9.14
C PRO A 65 -5.22 8.59 8.16
N LEU A 66 -6.29 7.83 8.40
CA LEU A 66 -6.69 6.69 7.56
C LEU A 66 -8.08 6.88 6.94
N GLY A 67 -8.81 7.93 7.34
CA GLY A 67 -10.19 8.19 6.94
C GLY A 67 -10.34 8.92 5.60
N GLY A 68 -11.59 9.26 5.24
CA GLY A 68 -11.88 10.05 4.04
C GLY A 68 -11.46 9.36 2.74
N ASN A 69 -10.78 10.10 1.85
CA ASN A 69 -10.33 9.56 0.56
C ASN A 69 -9.14 8.60 0.70
N ASP A 70 -8.43 8.63 1.83
CA ASP A 70 -7.31 7.73 2.08
C ASP A 70 -7.79 6.27 2.11
N ILE A 71 -8.99 5.99 2.61
CA ILE A 71 -9.61 4.65 2.57
C ILE A 71 -9.59 4.08 1.14
N TRP A 72 -10.13 4.83 0.19
CA TRP A 72 -10.25 4.38 -1.20
C TRP A 72 -8.89 4.24 -1.87
N LEU A 73 -7.97 5.15 -1.57
CA LEU A 73 -6.60 5.07 -2.08
C LEU A 73 -5.94 3.77 -1.63
N HIS A 74 -6.01 3.43 -0.34
CA HIS A 74 -5.43 2.21 0.22
C HIS A 74 -6.09 0.95 -0.35
N LEU A 75 -7.42 0.93 -0.47
CA LEU A 75 -8.14 -0.23 -1.01
C LEU A 75 -7.82 -0.49 -2.49
N VAL A 76 -7.87 0.56 -3.32
CA VAL A 76 -7.64 0.41 -4.77
C VAL A 76 -6.19 0.04 -5.04
N THR A 77 -5.23 0.72 -4.42
CA THR A 77 -3.81 0.42 -4.62
C THR A 77 -3.44 -0.96 -4.06
N GLY A 78 -3.96 -1.34 -2.89
CA GLY A 78 -3.76 -2.66 -2.30
C GLY A 78 -4.30 -3.79 -3.18
N ALA A 79 -5.50 -3.60 -3.76
CA ALA A 79 -6.10 -4.56 -4.69
C ALA A 79 -5.27 -4.71 -5.97
N ILE A 80 -4.80 -3.59 -6.56
CA ILE A 80 -3.93 -3.62 -7.74
C ILE A 80 -2.63 -4.36 -7.46
N LEU A 81 -1.97 -4.06 -6.34
CA LEU A 81 -0.73 -4.73 -5.97
C LEU A 81 -0.95 -6.24 -5.80
N LEU A 82 -1.96 -6.67 -5.05
CA LEU A 82 -2.23 -8.10 -4.88
C LEU A 82 -2.53 -8.79 -6.22
N ALA A 83 -3.37 -8.19 -7.07
CA ALA A 83 -3.68 -8.73 -8.38
C ALA A 83 -2.39 -8.96 -9.21
N VAL A 84 -1.52 -7.94 -9.30
CA VAL A 84 -0.26 -8.04 -10.03
C VAL A 84 0.69 -9.06 -9.39
N GLY A 85 0.79 -9.07 -8.07
CA GLY A 85 1.64 -10.00 -7.33
C GLY A 85 1.24 -11.46 -7.51
N PHE A 86 -0.05 -11.78 -7.68
CA PHE A 86 -0.51 -13.14 -8.00
C PHE A 86 -0.33 -13.50 -9.49
N MET A 87 -0.44 -12.54 -10.40
CA MET A 87 -0.16 -12.75 -11.82
C MET A 87 1.31 -13.13 -12.09
N GLY A 88 2.27 -12.53 -11.37
CA GLY A 88 3.70 -12.81 -11.55
C GLY A 88 4.11 -14.26 -11.32
N GLU A 89 3.54 -14.92 -10.30
CA GLU A 89 3.82 -16.34 -10.00
C GLU A 89 3.34 -17.28 -11.11
N THR A 90 2.20 -16.94 -11.74
CA THR A 90 1.67 -17.73 -12.87
C THR A 90 2.59 -17.64 -14.09
N ALA A 91 3.25 -16.50 -14.30
CA ALA A 91 4.20 -16.32 -15.40
C ALA A 91 5.52 -17.06 -15.18
N GLU A 92 6.04 -17.05 -13.94
CA GLU A 92 7.24 -17.79 -13.57
C GLU A 92 7.02 -19.31 -13.71
N ALA A 93 5.89 -19.82 -13.22
CA ALA A 93 5.51 -21.24 -13.36
C ALA A 93 5.33 -21.70 -14.82
N ARG A 94 4.90 -20.81 -15.73
CA ARG A 94 4.78 -21.13 -17.17
C ARG A 94 6.14 -21.17 -17.86
N THR A 95 7.10 -20.37 -17.41
CA THR A 95 8.42 -20.26 -18.05
C THR A 95 9.34 -21.43 -17.69
N THR A 96 9.10 -22.06 -16.53
CA THR A 96 9.90 -23.20 -16.03
C THR A 96 9.40 -24.58 -16.48
N ALA A 97 8.29 -24.65 -17.22
CA ALA A 97 7.70 -25.88 -17.77
C ALA A 97 8.02 -26.06 -19.26
#